data_AF-X1N6P1-F1
#
_entry.id   AF-X1N6P1-F1
#
_cell.length_a   1.000
_cell.length_b   1.000
_cell.length_c   1.000
_cell.angle_alpha   90.00
_cell.angle_beta   90.00
_cell.angle_gamma   90.00
#
_symmetry.space_group_name_H-M   'P 1'
#
loop_
_entity.id
_entity.type
_entity.pdbx_description
1 polymer ?
#
loop_
_entity_poly.entity_id
_entity_poly.type
_entity_poly.pdbx_seq_one_letter_code
_entity_poly.pdbx_strand_id
1 'polypeptide(L)'
;YVKNIGVYGLWRATSRPFFDETDIWGEKDQKYPYRICFAPSIRYFSKPIVLSDVLDLRDRGKIWTFDLGAIRAKNHNPITTDESKDLIRLFLRNNPIFHSVASIPEPCPAGNITLPLSLESDSRGRIRYEGFLNAWFMRSFVDGRFKEIIGEYRDFLNFVPTSFNKVMDIFLTHVTSVDGVDILHKFTCIELKTGICTEEDLNQIIKYENWLVRKLANGDSEMVQSVLVAFDFQDKVLEYVQKRRTIEEKTVRLLKYRVTKEQNDIILTEIEFG
;
A
#
# COMPACT_ATOMS: atom_id res chain seq x y z
N TYR A 1 4.09 -15.83 5.87
CA TYR A 1 4.81 -17.12 5.72
C TYR A 1 5.23 -17.57 7.10
N VAL A 2 4.97 -18.83 7.45
CA VAL A 2 5.43 -19.42 8.71
C VAL A 2 6.54 -20.41 8.41
N LYS A 3 7.69 -20.27 9.08
CA LYS A 3 8.85 -21.14 8.90
C LYS A 3 8.45 -22.60 9.09
N ASN A 4 8.88 -23.47 8.18
CA ASN A 4 8.56 -24.91 8.14
C ASN A 4 7.09 -25.27 7.87
N ILE A 5 6.20 -24.28 7.71
CA ILE A 5 4.78 -24.53 7.35
C ILE A 5 4.50 -24.02 5.93
N GLY A 6 4.84 -22.77 5.62
CA GLY A 6 4.49 -22.14 4.34
C GLY A 6 3.48 -21.00 4.48
N VAL A 7 2.81 -20.68 3.37
CA VAL A 7 1.60 -19.83 3.36
C VAL A 7 0.41 -20.78 3.45
N TYR A 8 -0.37 -20.70 4.53
CA TYR A 8 -1.28 -21.78 4.93
C TYR A 8 -2.77 -21.40 4.90
N GLY A 9 -3.10 -20.17 4.53
CA GLY A 9 -4.49 -19.84 4.30
C GLY A 9 -4.70 -18.43 3.77
N LEU A 10 -5.98 -18.09 3.64
CA LEU A 10 -6.47 -16.82 3.17
C LEU A 10 -7.61 -16.35 4.07
N TRP A 11 -7.44 -15.14 4.62
CA TRP A 11 -8.42 -14.52 5.50
C TRP A 11 -8.78 -13.12 4.98
N ARG A 12 -9.97 -12.65 5.36
CA ARG A 12 -10.49 -11.32 5.09
C ARG A 12 -10.56 -10.57 6.41
N ALA A 13 -10.01 -9.36 6.48
CA ALA A 13 -10.18 -8.50 7.64
C ALA A 13 -11.66 -8.16 7.85
N THR A 14 -12.13 -8.22 9.10
CA THR A 14 -13.52 -7.97 9.50
C THR A 14 -13.65 -6.81 10.49
N SER A 15 -12.54 -6.22 10.93
CA SER A 15 -12.53 -5.03 11.79
C SER A 15 -11.53 -3.99 11.28
N ARG A 16 -11.69 -2.74 11.76
CA ARG A 16 -10.60 -1.78 11.75
C ARG A 16 -9.51 -2.18 12.75
N PRO A 17 -8.28 -1.68 12.59
CA PRO A 17 -7.22 -1.89 13.59
C PRO A 17 -7.60 -1.36 14.97
N PHE A 18 -7.35 -2.14 16.03
CA PHE A 18 -7.65 -1.80 17.42
C PHE A 18 -6.50 -2.17 18.36
N PHE A 19 -6.55 -1.61 19.58
CA PHE A 19 -5.62 -1.95 20.67
C PHE A 19 -6.27 -2.89 21.67
N ASP A 20 -5.61 -3.99 22.00
CA ASP A 20 -6.07 -5.00 22.96
C ASP A 20 -4.88 -5.81 23.52
N GLU A 21 -4.68 -5.76 24.84
CA GLU A 21 -3.58 -6.46 25.52
C GLU A 21 -3.95 -7.85 26.04
N THR A 22 -5.17 -8.34 25.76
CA THR A 22 -5.63 -9.66 26.22
C THR A 22 -4.66 -10.75 25.73
N ASP A 23 -4.07 -11.53 26.65
CA ASP A 23 -3.13 -12.59 26.25
C ASP A 23 -3.88 -13.76 25.58
N ILE A 24 -3.68 -13.91 24.27
CA ILE A 24 -4.26 -14.99 23.45
C ILE A 24 -3.21 -15.99 22.96
N TRP A 25 -1.93 -15.77 23.28
CA TRP A 25 -0.81 -16.60 22.83
C TRP A 25 -0.27 -17.49 23.95
N GLY A 26 -0.46 -17.11 25.22
CA GLY A 26 0.06 -17.82 26.38
C GLY A 26 1.58 -17.74 26.52
N GLU A 27 2.22 -16.86 25.76
CA GLU A 27 3.67 -16.63 25.77
C GLU A 27 3.97 -15.24 26.33
N LYS A 28 4.67 -15.18 27.47
CA LYS A 28 4.93 -13.92 28.21
C LYS A 28 5.63 -12.83 27.37
N ASP A 29 6.42 -13.24 26.38
CA ASP A 29 7.20 -12.36 25.52
C ASP A 29 6.46 -11.93 24.24
N GLN A 30 5.24 -12.44 23.99
CA GLN A 30 4.46 -12.19 22.78
C GLN A 30 3.12 -11.51 23.08
N LYS A 31 3.12 -10.17 23.19
CA LYS A 31 1.89 -9.41 23.53
C LYS A 31 1.02 -9.01 22.33
N TYR A 32 1.63 -8.68 21.19
CA TYR A 32 0.98 -8.21 19.95
C TYR A 32 -0.35 -7.43 20.14
N PRO A 33 -0.32 -6.25 20.78
CA PRO A 33 -1.54 -5.56 21.19
C PRO A 33 -2.26 -4.81 20.06
N TYR A 34 -1.58 -4.59 18.93
CA TYR A 34 -2.16 -3.98 17.74
C TYR A 34 -2.78 -5.08 16.86
N ARG A 35 -4.11 -5.13 16.79
CA ARG A 35 -4.84 -6.27 16.23
C ARG A 35 -5.81 -5.86 15.13
N ILE A 36 -6.14 -6.84 14.30
CA ILE A 36 -7.27 -6.84 13.37
C ILE A 36 -8.02 -8.16 13.54
N CYS A 37 -9.34 -8.13 13.52
CA CYS A 37 -10.12 -9.35 13.36
C CYS A 37 -10.12 -9.75 11.89
N PHE A 38 -10.14 -11.04 11.64
CA PHE A 38 -10.27 -11.59 10.30
C PHE A 38 -11.06 -12.88 10.32
N ALA A 39 -11.75 -13.15 9.22
CA ALA A 39 -12.50 -14.37 9.00
C ALA A 39 -11.91 -15.15 7.81
N PRO A 40 -12.01 -16.48 7.79
CA PRO A 40 -11.61 -17.28 6.64
C PRO A 40 -12.33 -16.80 5.36
N SER A 41 -11.60 -16.64 4.26
CA SER A 41 -12.15 -15.92 3.09
C SER A 41 -12.99 -16.81 2.16
N ILE A 42 -12.60 -18.08 1.96
CA ILE A 42 -13.21 -18.95 0.94
C ILE A 42 -13.38 -20.42 1.36
N ARG A 43 -12.31 -21.05 1.88
CA ARG A 43 -12.28 -22.49 2.22
C ARG A 43 -11.11 -22.78 3.16
N TYR A 44 -11.10 -23.99 3.71
CA TYR A 44 -9.96 -24.51 4.44
C TYR A 44 -8.90 -25.05 3.45
N PHE A 45 -7.61 -24.78 3.73
CA PHE A 45 -6.48 -25.21 2.93
C PHE A 45 -5.58 -26.14 3.76
N SER A 46 -5.73 -27.46 3.57
CA SER A 46 -4.94 -28.47 4.28
C SER A 46 -3.50 -28.58 3.80
N LYS A 47 -3.25 -28.22 2.52
CA LYS A 47 -1.92 -28.23 1.91
C LYS A 47 -1.44 -26.78 1.71
N PRO A 48 -0.48 -26.29 2.50
CA PRO A 48 0.05 -24.94 2.38
C PRO A 48 0.85 -24.76 1.07
N ILE A 49 1.12 -23.51 0.71
CA ILE A 49 2.07 -23.15 -0.35
C ILE A 49 3.47 -23.13 0.27
N VAL A 50 4.37 -23.93 -0.29
CA VAL A 50 5.76 -23.99 0.15
C VAL A 50 6.53 -22.75 -0.32
N LEU A 51 7.61 -22.38 0.39
CA LEU A 51 8.38 -21.18 0.06
C LEU A 51 8.92 -21.20 -1.38
N SER A 52 9.37 -22.37 -1.87
CA SER A 52 9.91 -22.51 -3.22
C SER A 52 8.91 -22.09 -4.30
N ASP A 53 7.62 -22.44 -4.17
CA ASP A 53 6.59 -22.00 -5.12
C ASP A 53 6.45 -20.46 -5.13
N VAL A 54 6.57 -19.80 -3.95
CA VAL A 54 6.52 -18.33 -3.85
C VAL A 54 7.76 -17.70 -4.48
N LEU A 55 8.94 -18.30 -4.28
CA LEU A 55 10.18 -17.86 -4.92
C LEU A 55 10.11 -18.02 -6.44
N ASP A 56 9.57 -19.13 -6.94
CA ASP A 56 9.37 -19.34 -8.38
C ASP A 56 8.42 -18.30 -8.99
N LEU A 57 7.38 -17.88 -8.27
CA LEU A 57 6.52 -16.77 -8.70
C LEU A 57 7.29 -15.44 -8.72
N ARG A 58 8.09 -15.17 -7.70
CA ARG A 58 8.91 -13.95 -7.63
C ARG A 58 9.94 -13.90 -8.74
N ASP A 59 10.63 -14.99 -9.01
CA ASP A 59 11.68 -15.07 -10.02
C ASP A 59 11.09 -14.93 -11.45
N ARG A 60 9.84 -15.34 -11.65
CA ARG A 60 9.04 -15.06 -12.86
C ARG A 60 8.42 -13.66 -12.89
N GLY A 61 8.65 -12.83 -11.86
CA GLY A 61 8.08 -11.49 -11.74
C GLY A 61 6.58 -11.44 -11.43
N LYS A 62 5.96 -12.57 -11.07
CA LYS A 62 4.52 -12.67 -10.74
C LYS A 62 4.19 -12.17 -9.34
N ILE A 63 5.15 -12.22 -8.41
CA ILE A 63 5.05 -11.59 -7.10
C ILE A 63 6.31 -10.75 -6.89
N TRP A 64 6.20 -9.45 -7.10
CA TRP A 64 7.33 -8.53 -7.12
C TRP A 64 7.43 -7.70 -5.83
N THR A 65 6.33 -7.57 -5.05
CA THR A 65 6.36 -6.86 -3.76
C THR A 65 6.94 -7.72 -2.62
N PHE A 66 7.13 -9.02 -2.86
CA PHE A 66 7.63 -9.96 -1.86
C PHE A 66 9.14 -9.90 -1.70
N ASP A 67 9.59 -9.14 -0.70
CA ASP A 67 11.00 -8.99 -0.34
C ASP A 67 11.42 -9.92 0.81
N LEU A 68 12.36 -10.84 0.54
CA LEU A 68 12.92 -11.76 1.53
C LEU A 68 13.74 -11.06 2.63
N GLY A 69 14.37 -9.92 2.33
CA GLY A 69 15.12 -9.13 3.31
C GLY A 69 14.21 -8.59 4.40
N ALA A 70 13.02 -8.12 4.00
CA ALA A 70 11.99 -7.60 4.90
C ALA A 70 11.28 -8.67 5.74
N ILE A 71 11.23 -9.95 5.33
CA ILE A 71 10.52 -11.02 6.08
C ILE A 71 11.06 -11.21 7.49
N ARG A 72 12.34 -10.88 7.74
CA ARG A 72 12.94 -10.97 9.08
C ARG A 72 12.66 -9.75 9.97
N ALA A 73 12.28 -8.62 9.38
CA ALA A 73 12.13 -7.34 10.08
C ALA A 73 10.68 -6.81 10.10
N LYS A 74 9.81 -7.31 9.22
CA LYS A 74 8.39 -6.91 9.12
C LYS A 74 7.47 -8.08 9.44
N ASN A 75 6.40 -7.78 10.17
CA ASN A 75 5.34 -8.73 10.50
C ASN A 75 4.29 -8.88 9.39
N HIS A 76 4.36 -8.06 8.34
CA HIS A 76 3.44 -8.05 7.20
C HIS A 76 4.14 -7.57 5.93
N ASN A 77 3.69 -8.04 4.75
CA ASN A 77 4.14 -7.57 3.45
C ASN A 77 2.92 -7.36 2.56
N PRO A 78 2.67 -6.14 2.05
CA PRO A 78 1.55 -5.90 1.17
C PRO A 78 1.79 -6.54 -0.21
N ILE A 79 0.73 -7.06 -0.80
CA ILE A 79 0.71 -7.59 -2.17
C ILE A 79 -0.49 -6.99 -2.89
N THR A 80 -0.38 -6.85 -4.20
CA THR A 80 -1.51 -6.41 -5.04
C THR A 80 -2.55 -7.50 -5.19
N THR A 81 -3.77 -7.13 -5.58
CA THR A 81 -4.82 -8.10 -5.91
C THR A 81 -4.36 -9.07 -7.00
N ASP A 82 -3.62 -8.61 -8.02
CA ASP A 82 -3.16 -9.50 -9.09
C ASP A 82 -2.07 -10.49 -8.62
N GLU A 83 -1.13 -10.07 -7.76
CA GLU A 83 -0.19 -11.00 -7.11
C GLU A 83 -0.93 -12.02 -6.24
N SER A 84 -2.01 -11.60 -5.57
CA SER A 84 -2.83 -12.50 -4.74
C SER A 84 -3.53 -13.58 -5.57
N LYS A 85 -3.89 -13.30 -6.85
CA LYS A 85 -4.51 -14.29 -7.75
C LYS A 85 -3.57 -15.48 -8.00
N ASP A 86 -2.26 -15.22 -8.15
CA ASP A 86 -1.27 -16.29 -8.32
C ASP A 86 -1.12 -17.13 -7.04
N LEU A 87 -1.15 -16.52 -5.85
CA LEU A 87 -1.17 -17.27 -4.58
C LEU A 87 -2.45 -18.10 -4.43
N ILE A 88 -3.61 -17.52 -4.72
CA ILE A 88 -4.89 -18.24 -4.70
C ILE A 88 -4.84 -19.41 -5.67
N ARG A 89 -4.31 -19.23 -6.89
CA ARG A 89 -4.12 -20.32 -7.87
C ARG A 89 -3.30 -21.48 -7.28
N LEU A 90 -2.21 -21.20 -6.58
CA LEU A 90 -1.39 -22.23 -5.92
C LEU A 90 -2.15 -22.92 -4.79
N PHE A 91 -2.90 -22.18 -3.98
CA PHE A 91 -3.77 -22.75 -2.96
C PHE A 91 -4.79 -23.72 -3.55
N LEU A 92 -5.46 -23.33 -4.64
CA LEU A 92 -6.44 -24.16 -5.35
C LEU A 92 -5.81 -25.38 -6.00
N ARG A 93 -4.62 -25.23 -6.61
CA ARG A 93 -3.82 -26.33 -7.17
C ARG A 93 -3.51 -27.38 -6.10
N ASN A 94 -3.06 -26.94 -4.93
CA ASN A 94 -2.67 -27.83 -3.83
C ASN A 94 -3.90 -28.43 -3.13
N ASN A 95 -5.04 -27.74 -3.15
CA ASN A 95 -6.28 -28.12 -2.44
C ASN A 95 -7.47 -28.16 -3.42
N PRO A 96 -7.51 -29.15 -4.34
CA PRO A 96 -8.55 -29.22 -5.36
C PRO A 96 -9.94 -29.55 -4.78
N ILE A 97 -9.98 -30.25 -3.64
CA ILE A 97 -11.23 -30.60 -2.95
C ILE A 97 -11.65 -29.45 -2.04
N PHE A 98 -12.91 -29.06 -2.13
CA PHE A 98 -13.48 -28.03 -1.27
C PHE A 98 -13.69 -28.57 0.15
N HIS A 99 -13.17 -27.85 1.14
CA HIS A 99 -13.41 -28.09 2.55
C HIS A 99 -13.95 -26.82 3.19
N SER A 100 -15.14 -26.90 3.79
CA SER A 100 -15.72 -25.79 4.55
C SER A 100 -14.85 -25.45 5.75
N VAL A 101 -14.84 -24.18 6.13
CA VAL A 101 -14.15 -23.76 7.35
C VAL A 101 -15.09 -23.95 8.54
N ALA A 102 -14.58 -24.56 9.60
CA ALA A 102 -15.33 -24.69 10.84
C ALA A 102 -15.47 -23.32 11.53
N SER A 103 -16.62 -23.07 12.15
CA SER A 103 -16.82 -21.90 13.00
C SER A 103 -15.89 -21.98 14.21
N ILE A 104 -15.25 -20.87 14.56
CA ILE A 104 -14.49 -20.74 15.79
C ILE A 104 -15.50 -20.55 16.93
N PRO A 105 -15.56 -21.44 17.94
CA PRO A 105 -16.58 -21.37 19.00
C PRO A 105 -16.58 -20.05 19.77
N GLU A 106 -15.40 -19.50 20.06
CA GLU A 106 -15.20 -18.24 20.77
C GLU A 106 -14.29 -17.32 19.95
N PRO A 107 -14.84 -16.56 18.98
CA PRO A 107 -14.05 -15.63 18.20
C PRO A 107 -13.54 -14.49 19.09
N CYS A 108 -12.30 -14.06 18.85
CA CYS A 108 -11.75 -12.88 19.53
C CYS A 108 -12.68 -11.67 19.30
N PRO A 109 -13.19 -11.03 20.35
CA PRO A 109 -14.06 -9.86 20.19
C PRO A 109 -13.25 -8.76 19.51
N ALA A 110 -13.87 -8.04 18.57
CA ALA A 110 -13.27 -6.82 18.07
C ALA A 110 -13.08 -5.86 19.26
N GLY A 111 -11.85 -5.42 19.51
CA GLY A 111 -11.60 -4.49 20.59
C GLY A 111 -12.37 -3.19 20.37
N ASN A 112 -12.96 -2.66 21.44
CA ASN A 112 -13.79 -1.45 21.37
C ASN A 112 -12.98 -0.18 21.06
N ILE A 113 -11.65 -0.22 21.17
CA ILE A 113 -10.77 0.94 21.03
C ILE A 113 -10.14 0.95 19.64
N THR A 114 -10.73 1.73 18.74
CA THR A 114 -10.12 2.00 17.42
C THR A 114 -8.76 2.68 17.63
N LEU A 115 -7.74 2.25 16.88
CA LEU A 115 -6.42 2.86 16.98
C LEU A 115 -6.48 4.35 16.56
N PRO A 116 -6.12 5.28 17.48
CA PRO A 116 -6.14 6.69 17.18
C PRO A 116 -5.13 7.01 16.08
N LEU A 117 -5.47 7.96 15.22
CA LEU A 117 -4.54 8.55 14.27
C LEU A 117 -4.15 9.92 14.82
N SER A 118 -2.88 10.09 15.18
CA SER A 118 -2.36 11.40 15.54
C SER A 118 -2.02 12.16 14.27
N LEU A 119 -2.41 13.42 14.19
CA LEU A 119 -1.99 14.35 13.13
C LEU A 119 -1.24 15.55 13.73
N GLU A 120 -0.45 15.29 14.79
CA GLU A 120 0.32 16.32 15.47
C GLU A 120 1.10 17.20 14.47
N SER A 121 0.83 18.50 14.50
CA SER A 121 1.39 19.46 13.55
C SER A 121 2.04 20.66 14.24
N ASP A 122 2.84 21.42 13.49
CA ASP A 122 3.24 22.77 13.89
C ASP A 122 2.07 23.77 13.74
N SER A 123 2.30 25.02 14.13
CA SER A 123 1.30 26.11 14.04
C SER A 123 0.89 26.48 12.62
N ARG A 124 1.62 26.00 11.60
CA ARG A 124 1.31 26.22 10.18
C ARG A 124 0.59 25.03 9.55
N GLY A 125 0.29 23.99 10.34
CA GLY A 125 -0.36 22.76 9.86
C GLY A 125 0.61 21.78 9.21
N ARG A 126 1.92 21.90 9.47
CA ARG A 126 2.92 20.93 9.00
C ARG A 126 2.98 19.74 9.94
N ILE A 127 2.64 18.55 9.45
CA ILE A 127 2.72 17.31 10.24
C ILE A 127 4.15 17.02 10.71
N ARG A 128 4.30 16.51 11.94
CA ARG A 128 5.62 16.25 12.53
C ARG A 128 6.27 14.95 12.05
N TYR A 129 5.46 13.92 11.82
CA TYR A 129 5.94 12.57 11.48
C TYR A 129 5.33 12.08 10.19
N GLU A 130 6.17 11.60 9.28
CA GLU A 130 5.75 11.08 7.98
C GLU A 130 4.88 9.83 8.10
N GLY A 131 5.12 9.00 9.12
CA GLY A 131 4.29 7.83 9.42
C GLY A 131 2.82 8.18 9.70
N PHE A 132 2.55 9.34 10.30
CA PHE A 132 1.18 9.82 10.50
C PHE A 132 0.53 10.24 9.19
N LEU A 133 1.30 10.88 8.30
CA LEU A 133 0.83 11.25 6.96
C LEU A 133 0.51 10.00 6.14
N ASN A 134 1.40 9.01 6.15
CA ASN A 134 1.18 7.72 5.48
C ASN A 134 -0.07 7.01 6.03
N ALA A 135 -0.21 6.90 7.36
CA ALA A 135 -1.37 6.29 7.99
C ALA A 135 -2.69 7.01 7.65
N TRP A 136 -2.66 8.34 7.58
CA TRP A 136 -3.80 9.15 7.14
C TRP A 136 -4.18 8.88 5.68
N PHE A 137 -3.20 8.80 4.78
CA PHE A 137 -3.41 8.42 3.38
C PHE A 137 -4.04 7.04 3.27
N MET A 138 -3.47 6.03 3.93
CA MET A 138 -3.99 4.66 3.90
C MET A 138 -5.42 4.58 4.41
N ARG A 139 -5.76 5.30 5.49
CA ARG A 139 -7.15 5.39 5.99
C ARG A 139 -8.07 6.06 4.98
N SER A 140 -7.62 7.15 4.36
CA SER A 140 -8.41 7.91 3.39
C SER A 140 -8.62 7.17 2.06
N PHE A 141 -7.68 6.31 1.64
CA PHE A 141 -7.87 5.39 0.51
C PHE A 141 -8.92 4.33 0.79
N VAL A 142 -8.94 3.75 2.01
CA VAL A 142 -10.00 2.82 2.43
C VAL A 142 -11.38 3.48 2.34
N ASP A 143 -11.47 4.75 2.72
CA ASP A 143 -12.72 5.51 2.72
C ASP A 143 -13.07 6.10 1.33
N GLY A 144 -12.27 5.83 0.28
CA GLY A 144 -12.58 6.25 -1.10
C GLY A 144 -12.32 7.74 -1.39
N ARG A 145 -11.75 8.51 -0.46
CA ARG A 145 -11.73 9.99 -0.49
C ARG A 145 -10.98 10.59 -1.68
N PHE A 146 -10.04 9.85 -2.26
CA PHE A 146 -9.16 10.36 -3.30
C PHE A 146 -9.53 9.93 -4.71
N LYS A 147 -10.71 9.35 -4.95
CA LYS A 147 -11.06 8.90 -6.31
C LYS A 147 -11.12 10.06 -7.31
N GLU A 148 -11.65 11.21 -6.88
CA GLU A 148 -11.73 12.41 -7.72
C GLU A 148 -10.37 13.06 -7.97
N ILE A 149 -9.43 12.93 -7.03
CA ILE A 149 -8.09 13.52 -7.14
C ILE A 149 -7.15 12.55 -7.83
N ILE A 150 -7.00 11.32 -7.32
CA ILE A 150 -5.98 10.35 -7.74
C ILE A 150 -6.46 9.45 -8.88
N GLY A 151 -7.75 9.19 -8.99
CA GLY A 151 -8.37 8.28 -9.97
C GLY A 151 -9.03 7.04 -9.33
N GLU A 152 -9.62 6.18 -10.16
CA GLU A 152 -10.26 4.92 -9.74
C GLU A 152 -9.23 3.84 -9.36
N TYR A 153 -8.64 3.99 -8.17
CA TYR A 153 -7.73 2.99 -7.62
C TYR A 153 -8.47 1.78 -7.05
N ARG A 154 -7.86 0.60 -7.19
CA ARG A 154 -8.29 -0.67 -6.60
C ARG A 154 -7.37 -1.10 -5.46
N ASP A 155 -6.08 -1.27 -5.76
CA ASP A 155 -5.07 -1.58 -4.74
C ASP A 155 -4.38 -0.30 -4.27
N PHE A 156 -4.09 -0.22 -2.98
CA PHE A 156 -3.24 0.82 -2.37
C PHE A 156 -2.34 0.15 -1.32
N LEU A 157 -1.04 0.20 -1.56
CA LEU A 157 -0.01 -0.44 -0.75
C LEU A 157 0.93 0.64 -0.21
N ASN A 158 1.42 0.48 1.02
CA ASN A 158 2.47 1.33 1.56
C ASN A 158 3.79 0.57 1.72
N PHE A 159 4.89 1.32 1.75
CA PHE A 159 6.25 0.79 1.95
C PHE A 159 6.63 -0.32 0.96
N VAL A 160 6.36 -0.08 -0.33
CA VAL A 160 6.58 -1.06 -1.40
C VAL A 160 8.06 -1.08 -1.82
N PRO A 161 8.73 -2.23 -1.79
CA PRO A 161 10.14 -2.32 -2.13
C PRO A 161 10.37 -2.15 -3.64
N THR A 162 11.55 -1.64 -3.99
CA THR A 162 12.03 -1.54 -5.38
C THR A 162 13.31 -2.36 -5.57
N SER A 163 13.65 -2.66 -6.83
CA SER A 163 14.87 -3.43 -7.13
C SER A 163 16.18 -2.65 -6.93
N PHE A 164 16.10 -1.35 -6.62
CA PHE A 164 17.27 -0.48 -6.36
C PHE A 164 17.39 -0.10 -4.88
N ASN A 165 16.89 -0.96 -4.00
CA ASN A 165 17.02 -0.85 -2.53
C ASN A 165 16.47 0.47 -1.95
N LYS A 166 15.37 0.95 -2.54
CA LYS A 166 14.53 2.03 -2.04
C LYS A 166 13.10 1.54 -1.85
N VAL A 167 12.34 2.25 -1.03
CA VAL A 167 10.97 1.89 -0.66
C VAL A 167 10.06 3.03 -1.08
N MET A 168 9.08 2.73 -1.94
CA MET A 168 8.03 3.68 -2.31
C MET A 168 7.06 3.83 -1.14
N ASP A 169 6.71 5.07 -0.80
CA ASP A 169 5.81 5.34 0.33
C ASP A 169 4.42 4.77 0.09
N ILE A 170 3.83 5.05 -1.09
CA ILE A 170 2.54 4.55 -1.51
C ILE A 170 2.58 4.16 -2.99
N PHE A 171 1.97 3.01 -3.30
CA PHE A 171 1.76 2.51 -4.65
C PHE A 171 0.29 2.13 -4.85
N LEU A 172 -0.29 2.49 -5.99
CA LEU A 172 -1.66 2.16 -6.35
C LEU A 172 -1.75 1.46 -7.70
N THR A 173 -2.73 0.56 -7.83
CA THR A 173 -3.23 0.07 -9.12
C THR A 173 -4.58 0.72 -9.41
N HIS A 174 -4.84 1.04 -10.67
CA HIS A 174 -6.12 1.57 -11.14
C HIS A 174 -6.77 0.56 -12.06
N VAL A 175 -7.95 0.10 -11.65
CA VAL A 175 -8.65 -0.96 -12.34
C VAL A 175 -10.12 -0.59 -12.48
N THR A 176 -10.61 -0.68 -13.70
CA THR A 176 -12.03 -0.51 -14.01
C THR A 176 -12.59 -1.83 -14.51
N SER A 177 -13.69 -2.29 -13.92
CA SER A 177 -14.40 -3.48 -14.40
C SER A 177 -15.33 -3.11 -15.55
N VAL A 178 -15.12 -3.70 -16.73
CA VAL A 178 -15.95 -3.52 -17.93
C VAL A 178 -16.48 -4.89 -18.34
N ASP A 179 -17.81 -5.06 -18.36
CA ASP A 179 -18.48 -6.32 -18.70
C ASP A 179 -17.96 -7.55 -17.93
N GLY A 180 -17.64 -7.36 -16.65
CA GLY A 180 -17.10 -8.42 -15.77
C GLY A 180 -15.61 -8.69 -15.95
N VAL A 181 -14.91 -7.92 -16.80
CA VAL A 181 -13.46 -7.99 -16.98
C VAL A 181 -12.79 -6.83 -16.27
N ASP A 182 -11.89 -7.15 -15.34
CA ASP A 182 -11.05 -6.16 -14.67
C ASP A 182 -9.94 -5.66 -15.61
N ILE A 183 -9.99 -4.38 -15.98
CA ILE A 183 -9.00 -3.74 -16.84
C ILE A 183 -8.06 -2.89 -16.00
N LEU A 184 -6.82 -3.35 -15.84
CA LEU A 184 -5.73 -2.55 -15.27
C LEU A 184 -5.28 -1.52 -16.31
N HIS A 185 -5.43 -0.24 -15.98
CA HIS A 185 -5.16 0.85 -16.93
C HIS A 185 -4.16 1.89 -16.44
N LYS A 186 -3.84 1.92 -15.14
CA LYS A 186 -2.84 2.86 -14.60
C LYS A 186 -2.22 2.36 -13.30
N PHE A 187 -1.02 2.83 -13.03
CA PHE A 187 -0.30 2.72 -11.77
C PHE A 187 -0.06 4.12 -11.21
N THR A 188 0.01 4.24 -9.89
CA THR A 188 0.45 5.50 -9.26
C THR A 188 1.49 5.23 -8.20
N CYS A 189 2.59 5.97 -8.23
CA CYS A 189 3.51 6.09 -7.11
C CYS A 189 3.31 7.46 -6.46
N ILE A 190 3.29 7.48 -5.12
CA ILE A 190 3.24 8.71 -4.33
C ILE A 190 4.44 8.70 -3.39
N GLU A 191 5.17 9.81 -3.37
CA GLU A 191 6.22 10.08 -2.40
C GLU A 191 5.74 11.20 -1.47
N LEU A 192 5.86 10.98 -0.17
CA LEU A 192 5.38 11.85 0.90
C LEU A 192 6.55 12.62 1.51
N LYS A 193 6.35 13.90 1.80
CA LYS A 193 7.30 14.72 2.55
C LYS A 193 6.58 15.53 3.61
N THR A 194 7.09 15.51 4.84
CA THR A 194 6.57 16.37 5.91
C THR A 194 6.94 17.85 5.75
N GLY A 195 7.88 18.17 4.85
CA GLY A 195 8.45 19.50 4.72
C GLY A 195 8.29 20.08 3.33
N ILE A 196 9.29 20.88 2.95
CA ILE A 196 9.41 21.40 1.60
C ILE A 196 10.03 20.29 0.73
N CYS A 197 9.37 19.95 -0.37
CA CYS A 197 9.88 19.04 -1.38
C CYS A 197 11.03 19.69 -2.15
N THR A 198 12.11 18.93 -2.33
CA THR A 198 13.37 19.37 -2.95
C THR A 198 13.62 18.68 -4.29
N GLU A 199 14.71 19.09 -4.97
CA GLU A 199 15.19 18.41 -6.19
C GLU A 199 15.55 16.94 -5.94
N GLU A 200 15.99 16.56 -4.74
CA GLU A 200 16.30 15.17 -4.41
C GLU A 200 15.03 14.30 -4.38
N ASP A 201 13.95 14.83 -3.80
CA ASP A 201 12.66 14.17 -3.74
C ASP A 201 12.03 14.02 -5.14
N LEU A 202 12.17 15.06 -5.97
CA LEU A 202 11.79 15.03 -7.37
C LEU A 202 12.57 13.95 -8.15
N ASN A 203 13.89 13.86 -7.96
CA ASN A 203 14.69 12.81 -8.57
C ASN A 203 14.29 11.41 -8.10
N GLN A 204 13.87 11.27 -6.83
CA GLN A 204 13.39 10.01 -6.27
C GLN A 204 12.07 9.56 -6.93
N ILE A 205 11.07 10.43 -7.04
CA ILE A 205 9.79 10.06 -7.68
C ILE A 205 9.97 9.75 -9.17
N ILE A 206 10.86 10.46 -9.88
CA ILE A 206 11.18 10.16 -11.29
C ILE A 206 11.84 8.78 -11.43
N LYS A 207 12.70 8.40 -10.47
CA LYS A 207 13.28 7.05 -10.44
C LYS A 207 12.21 5.98 -10.23
N TYR A 208 11.24 6.20 -9.34
CA TYR A 208 10.12 5.28 -9.16
C TYR A 208 9.25 5.17 -10.40
N GLU A 209 8.94 6.29 -11.02
CA GLU A 209 8.17 6.33 -12.27
C GLU A 209 8.85 5.50 -13.35
N ASN A 210 10.12 5.78 -13.65
CA ASN A 210 10.92 5.03 -14.63
C ASN A 210 11.02 3.53 -14.31
N TRP A 211 11.12 3.21 -13.03
CA TRP A 211 11.16 1.82 -12.57
C TRP A 211 9.83 1.12 -12.83
N LEU A 212 8.69 1.74 -12.51
CA LEU A 212 7.36 1.20 -12.76
C LEU A 212 7.08 1.00 -14.26
N VAL A 213 7.49 1.97 -15.09
CA VAL A 213 7.38 1.88 -16.55
C VAL A 213 8.04 0.61 -17.07
N ARG A 214 9.27 0.35 -16.62
CA ARG A 214 10.04 -0.85 -17.02
C ARG A 214 9.52 -2.13 -16.39
N LYS A 215 9.07 -2.07 -15.14
CA LYS A 215 8.77 -3.25 -14.33
C LYS A 215 7.34 -3.78 -14.54
N LEU A 216 6.35 -2.89 -14.62
CA LEU A 216 4.93 -3.25 -14.60
C LEU A 216 4.15 -2.76 -15.82
N ALA A 217 4.58 -1.67 -16.45
CA ALA A 217 3.85 -1.04 -17.55
C ALA A 217 4.42 -1.39 -18.94
N ASN A 218 5.32 -2.38 -19.05
CA ASN A 218 5.87 -2.85 -20.34
C ASN A 218 6.43 -1.73 -21.24
N GLY A 219 6.98 -0.67 -20.64
CA GLY A 219 7.51 0.49 -21.36
C GLY A 219 6.51 1.62 -21.63
N ASP A 220 5.22 1.41 -21.34
CA ASP A 220 4.20 2.46 -21.47
C ASP A 220 4.33 3.50 -20.35
N SER A 221 4.81 4.68 -20.70
CA SER A 221 4.98 5.78 -19.76
C SER A 221 3.66 6.37 -19.25
N GLU A 222 2.59 6.29 -20.05
CA GLU A 222 1.29 6.89 -19.77
C GLU A 222 0.47 6.06 -18.77
N MET A 223 0.81 4.78 -18.65
CA MET A 223 0.30 3.91 -17.59
C MET A 223 0.82 4.28 -16.20
N VAL A 224 1.80 5.19 -16.05
CA VAL A 224 2.39 5.51 -14.75
C VAL A 224 2.21 6.98 -14.40
N GLN A 225 1.46 7.22 -13.31
CA GLN A 225 1.30 8.53 -12.69
C GLN A 225 2.23 8.68 -11.49
N SER A 226 3.00 9.77 -11.46
CA SER A 226 3.83 10.16 -10.33
C SER A 226 3.18 11.32 -9.56
N VAL A 227 3.18 11.21 -8.23
CA VAL A 227 2.62 12.23 -7.32
C VAL A 227 3.61 12.55 -6.21
N LEU A 228 3.89 13.83 -6.00
CA LEU A 228 4.58 14.33 -4.82
C LEU A 228 3.58 14.99 -3.89
N VAL A 229 3.60 14.60 -2.62
CA VAL A 229 2.80 15.25 -1.56
C VAL A 229 3.73 15.89 -0.56
N ALA A 230 3.60 17.20 -0.35
CA ALA A 230 4.48 17.93 0.55
C ALA A 230 3.78 19.11 1.23
N PHE A 231 4.41 19.67 2.27
CA PHE A 231 3.91 20.90 2.87
C PHE A 231 4.16 22.08 1.92
N ASP A 232 5.31 22.11 1.25
CA ASP A 232 5.56 23.08 0.20
C ASP A 232 6.52 22.52 -0.84
N PHE A 233 6.81 23.28 -1.89
CA PHE A 233 7.72 22.88 -2.96
C PHE A 233 8.74 23.98 -3.22
N GLN A 234 10.00 23.60 -3.47
CA GLN A 234 11.01 24.54 -3.93
C GLN A 234 10.71 25.01 -5.36
N ASP A 235 11.07 26.26 -5.68
CA ASP A 235 10.86 26.86 -7.01
C ASP A 235 11.43 26.00 -8.13
N LYS A 236 12.62 25.42 -7.94
CA LYS A 236 13.23 24.52 -8.92
C LYS A 236 12.42 23.26 -9.21
N VAL A 237 11.69 22.73 -8.21
CA VAL A 237 10.79 21.60 -8.42
C VAL A 237 9.62 22.04 -9.29
N LEU A 238 9.04 23.22 -9.00
CA LEU A 238 7.95 23.80 -9.79
C LEU A 238 8.38 24.05 -11.25
N GLU A 239 9.54 24.70 -11.43
CA GLU A 239 10.11 24.98 -12.75
C GLU A 239 10.37 23.70 -13.55
N TYR A 240 10.92 22.66 -12.90
CA TYR A 240 11.18 21.40 -13.58
C TYR A 240 9.88 20.74 -14.03
N VAL A 241 8.87 20.66 -13.16
CA VAL A 241 7.58 20.04 -13.48
C VAL A 241 6.90 20.77 -14.65
N GLN A 242 6.95 22.10 -14.66
CA GLN A 242 6.42 22.88 -15.78
C GLN A 242 7.20 22.63 -17.08
N LYS A 243 8.53 22.62 -17.04
CA LYS A 243 9.37 22.31 -18.21
C LYS A 243 9.12 20.90 -18.74
N ARG A 244 9.03 19.91 -17.84
CA ARG A 244 8.77 18.50 -18.18
C ARG A 244 7.43 18.37 -18.91
N ARG A 245 6.38 19.05 -18.44
CA ARG A 245 5.08 19.07 -19.08
C ARG A 245 5.15 19.61 -20.52
N THR A 246 5.93 20.66 -20.75
CA THR A 246 6.06 21.27 -22.08
C THR A 246 6.95 20.47 -23.04
N ILE A 247 7.99 19.79 -22.53
CA ILE A 247 9.00 19.11 -23.35
C ILE A 247 8.65 17.63 -23.57
N GLU A 248 8.21 16.94 -22.52
CA GLU A 248 7.96 15.50 -22.51
C GLU A 248 6.46 15.16 -22.59
N GLU A 249 5.58 16.16 -22.60
CA GLU A 249 4.11 16.01 -22.46
C GLU A 249 3.71 15.20 -21.20
N LYS A 250 4.62 15.16 -20.22
CA LYS A 250 4.49 14.38 -18.98
C LYS A 250 4.75 15.24 -17.77
N THR A 251 4.07 14.95 -16.66
CA THR A 251 4.16 15.74 -15.44
C THR A 251 4.35 14.87 -14.21
N VAL A 252 4.80 15.49 -13.12
CA VAL A 252 4.67 14.96 -11.75
C VAL A 252 3.61 15.79 -11.07
N ARG A 253 2.54 15.16 -10.58
CA ARG A 253 1.46 15.88 -9.89
C ARG A 253 1.94 16.34 -8.53
N LEU A 254 1.67 17.59 -8.17
CA LEU A 254 2.16 18.20 -6.93
C LEU A 254 0.96 18.52 -6.03
N LEU A 255 0.86 17.85 -4.89
CA LEU A 255 -0.19 18.07 -3.90
C LEU A 255 0.41 18.73 -2.65
N LYS A 256 -0.05 19.94 -2.32
CA LYS A 256 0.21 20.54 -1.01
C LYS A 256 -0.74 19.96 0.02
N TYR A 257 -0.21 19.60 1.18
CA TYR A 257 -1.05 19.20 2.31
C TYR A 257 -1.03 20.24 3.44
N ARG A 258 -2.15 20.38 4.16
CA ARG A 258 -2.23 21.15 5.41
C ARG A 258 -3.06 20.37 6.41
N VAL A 259 -2.55 20.16 7.62
CA VAL A 259 -3.34 19.62 8.74
C VAL A 259 -4.38 20.67 9.16
N THR A 260 -5.62 20.25 9.41
CA THR A 260 -6.69 21.13 9.91
C THR A 260 -6.33 21.70 11.29
N LYS A 261 -6.96 22.80 11.69
CA LYS A 261 -6.69 23.43 12.99
C LYS A 261 -7.02 22.49 14.16
N GLU A 262 -8.04 21.66 13.97
CA GLU A 262 -8.51 20.65 14.92
C GLU A 262 -7.60 19.41 14.96
N GLN A 263 -6.59 19.32 14.09
CA GLN A 263 -5.66 18.18 13.97
C GLN A 263 -6.37 16.83 13.82
N ASN A 264 -7.50 16.82 13.13
CA ASN A 264 -8.31 15.62 12.90
C ASN A 264 -8.38 15.23 11.41
N ASP A 265 -7.91 16.09 10.51
CA ASP A 265 -7.89 15.81 9.08
C ASP A 265 -6.76 16.56 8.34
N ILE A 266 -6.57 16.23 7.07
CA ILE A 266 -5.62 16.89 6.16
C ILE A 266 -6.35 17.36 4.91
N ILE A 267 -6.12 18.61 4.54
CA ILE A 267 -6.58 19.21 3.29
C ILE A 267 -5.48 19.03 2.25
N LEU A 268 -5.85 18.55 1.06
CA LEU A 268 -4.97 18.46 -0.10
C LEU A 268 -5.36 19.52 -1.13
N THR A 269 -4.36 20.14 -1.76
CA THR A 269 -4.56 21.11 -2.84
C THR A 269 -3.54 20.83 -3.93
N GLU A 270 -4.01 20.59 -5.15
CA GLU A 270 -3.14 20.39 -6.30
C GLU A 270 -2.57 21.74 -6.79
N ILE A 271 -1.29 21.75 -7.15
CA ILE A 271 -0.68 22.90 -7.80
C ILE A 271 -0.99 22.81 -9.30
N GLU A 272 -1.77 23.76 -9.78
CA GLU A 272 -2.06 23.91 -11.20
C GLU A 272 -1.05 24.85 -11.86
N PHE A 273 -0.52 24.43 -13.01
CA PHE A 273 0.29 25.27 -13.89
C PHE A 273 -0.63 25.76 -15.01
N GLY A 274 -0.82 27.08 -15.08
CA GLY A 274 -1.52 27.76 -16.16
C GLY A 274 -0.78 27.73 -17.48
#